data_AF-A0A1R1X9Q9-F1
#
_entry.id   AF-A0A1R1X9Q9-F1
#
_cell.length_a   1.000
_cell.length_b   1.000
_cell.length_c   1.000
_cell.angle_alpha   90.00
_cell.angle_beta   90.00
_cell.angle_gamma   90.00
#
_symmetry.space_group_name_H-M   'P 1'
#
loop_
_entity.id
_entity.type
_entity.pdbx_description
1 polymer ?
#
loop_
_entity_poly.entity_id
_entity_poly.type
_entity_poly.pdbx_seq_one_letter_code
_entity_poly.pdbx_strand_id
1 'polypeptide(L)'
;MRKTWPSYDGDDSGFWDHEWNKHGTCLTPIDPKCLLNYKKYDDLLMYFKQTTDLNKKYDFYKALADEGIVPGKNYTRSSMEAALFKNAGVRTVVRCNKQGVFSEIWSYFDILGQSTYVPRVPDYKPTDCQNIYYPPKTVNKCL
;
A
#
# COMPACT_ATOMS: atom_id res chain seq x y z
N MET A 1 -5.23 -11.87 5.00
CA MET A 1 -4.49 -11.53 3.76
C MET A 1 -5.28 -11.89 2.52
N ARG A 2 -5.77 -13.12 2.31
CA ARG A 2 -6.58 -13.52 1.12
C ARG A 2 -7.62 -12.51 0.58
N LYS A 3 -8.29 -11.75 1.46
CA LYS A 3 -9.28 -10.73 1.04
C LYS A 3 -8.68 -9.34 0.77
N THR A 4 -7.56 -9.01 1.41
CA THR A 4 -7.04 -7.63 1.51
C THR A 4 -5.66 -7.46 0.89
N TRP A 5 -4.95 -8.55 0.62
CA TRP A 5 -3.64 -8.59 -0.01
C TRP A 5 -3.51 -9.85 -0.91
N PRO A 6 -4.43 -10.03 -1.88
CA PRO A 6 -4.37 -11.15 -2.82
C PRO A 6 -3.29 -10.94 -3.89
N SER A 7 -2.81 -12.03 -4.47
CA SER A 7 -2.10 -11.97 -5.75
C SER A 7 -3.09 -11.70 -6.90
N TYR A 8 -2.65 -10.96 -7.91
CA TYR A 8 -3.48 -10.71 -9.10
C TYR A 8 -3.56 -11.93 -10.03
N ASP A 9 -2.60 -12.85 -9.96
CA ASP A 9 -2.53 -14.07 -10.77
C ASP A 9 -3.09 -15.32 -10.07
N GLY A 10 -3.50 -15.18 -8.81
CA GLY A 10 -4.10 -16.24 -8.01
C GLY A 10 -3.13 -17.04 -7.13
N ASP A 11 -1.81 -16.87 -7.26
CA ASP A 11 -0.83 -17.49 -6.34
C ASP A 11 -0.53 -16.58 -5.15
N ASP A 12 -1.46 -16.56 -4.20
CA ASP A 12 -1.31 -15.83 -2.95
C ASP A 12 -0.04 -16.23 -2.17
N SER A 13 0.31 -17.51 -2.15
CA SER A 13 1.43 -18.01 -1.33
C SER A 13 2.77 -17.56 -1.90
N GLY A 14 2.99 -17.78 -3.19
CA GLY A 14 4.22 -17.35 -3.86
C GLY A 14 4.41 -15.84 -3.80
N PHE A 15 3.31 -15.08 -3.88
CA PHE A 15 3.35 -13.63 -3.70
C PHE A 15 3.76 -13.23 -2.28
N TRP A 16 3.18 -13.80 -1.24
CA TRP A 16 3.57 -13.48 0.14
C TRP A 16 5.01 -13.89 0.46
N ASP A 17 5.45 -15.03 -0.07
CA ASP A 17 6.85 -15.47 0.05
C ASP A 17 7.80 -14.47 -0.61
N HIS A 18 7.46 -13.92 -1.78
CA HIS A 18 8.23 -12.86 -2.43
C HIS A 18 8.35 -11.62 -1.54
N GLU A 19 7.22 -11.11 -1.04
CA GLU A 19 7.18 -9.90 -0.23
C GLU A 19 7.96 -10.05 1.07
N TRP A 20 7.86 -11.21 1.74
CA TRP A 20 8.68 -11.47 2.93
C TRP A 20 10.18 -11.54 2.58
N ASN A 21 10.56 -12.41 1.64
CA ASN A 21 11.96 -12.69 1.37
C ASN A 21 12.71 -11.47 0.82
N LYS A 22 12.03 -10.64 0.03
CA LYS A 22 12.62 -9.46 -0.61
C LYS A 22 12.55 -8.19 0.24
N HIS A 23 11.48 -8.01 1.03
CA HIS A 23 11.23 -6.75 1.73
C HIS A 23 11.10 -6.92 3.25
N GLY A 24 10.37 -7.94 3.72
CA GLY A 24 10.18 -8.19 5.14
C GLY A 24 11.47 -8.48 5.90
N THR A 25 12.39 -9.24 5.29
CA THR A 25 13.72 -9.56 5.87
C THR A 25 14.63 -8.35 6.08
N CYS A 26 14.31 -7.19 5.49
CA CYS A 26 15.05 -5.94 5.69
C CYS A 26 14.47 -5.06 6.81
N LEU A 27 13.36 -5.44 7.44
CA LEU A 27 12.74 -4.69 8.53
C LEU A 27 13.43 -4.97 9.87
N THR A 28 14.60 -4.37 10.07
CA THR A 28 15.46 -4.63 11.23
C THR A 28 14.85 -4.44 12.64
N PRO A 29 13.84 -3.56 12.87
CA PRO A 29 13.23 -3.43 14.20
C PRO A 29 12.52 -4.69 14.69
N ILE A 30 12.17 -5.62 13.80
CA ILE A 30 11.51 -6.89 14.14
C ILE A 30 12.42 -8.11 14.00
N ASP A 31 13.74 -7.92 13.82
CA ASP A 31 14.68 -9.04 13.78
C ASP A 31 14.50 -9.94 15.01
N PRO A 32 14.68 -11.28 14.90
CA PRO A 32 14.52 -12.19 16.04
C PRO A 32 15.31 -11.80 17.30
N LYS A 33 16.52 -11.25 17.13
CA LYS A 33 17.37 -10.76 18.23
C LYS A 33 16.81 -9.53 18.96
N CYS A 34 15.89 -8.81 18.33
CA CYS A 34 15.21 -7.62 18.86
C CYS A 34 13.89 -7.99 19.57
N LEU A 35 13.48 -9.26 19.55
CA LEU A 35 12.20 -9.74 20.09
C LEU A 35 12.43 -10.53 21.39
N LEU A 36 11.82 -10.06 22.48
CA LEU A 36 11.83 -10.78 23.76
C LEU A 36 11.01 -12.06 23.65
N ASN A 37 11.57 -13.18 24.13
CA ASN A 37 10.91 -14.50 24.10
C ASN A 37 10.48 -14.95 22.70
N TYR A 38 11.29 -14.64 21.68
CA TYR A 38 11.02 -14.98 20.29
C TYR A 38 10.59 -16.45 20.11
N LYS A 39 9.47 -16.64 19.42
CA LYS A 39 9.05 -17.91 18.86
C LYS A 39 9.29 -17.90 17.36
N LYS A 40 9.57 -19.09 16.82
CA LYS A 40 9.79 -19.28 15.39
C LYS A 40 8.68 -18.58 14.60
N TYR A 41 9.07 -17.68 13.70
CA TYR A 41 8.24 -16.88 12.81
C TYR A 41 7.55 -15.65 13.42
N ASP A 42 7.85 -15.23 14.65
CA ASP A 42 7.25 -14.01 15.21
C ASP A 42 7.53 -12.76 14.36
N ASP A 43 8.72 -12.65 13.79
CA ASP A 43 9.15 -11.60 12.86
C ASP A 43 8.31 -11.62 11.56
N LEU A 44 8.19 -12.78 10.92
CA LEU A 44 7.34 -12.98 9.76
C LEU A 44 5.89 -12.55 10.03
N LEU A 45 5.33 -13.01 11.15
CA LEU A 45 3.96 -12.70 11.55
C LEU A 45 3.79 -11.20 11.86
N MET A 46 4.78 -10.57 12.49
CA MET A 46 4.78 -9.14 12.76
C MET A 46 4.83 -8.31 11.48
N TYR A 47 5.65 -8.67 10.50
CA TYR A 47 5.70 -7.98 9.20
C TYR A 47 4.33 -7.94 8.53
N PHE A 48 3.69 -9.10 8.38
CA PHE A 48 2.38 -9.18 7.75
C PHE A 48 1.31 -8.46 8.56
N LYS A 49 1.32 -8.61 9.89
CA LYS A 49 0.37 -7.92 10.77
C LYS A 49 0.50 -6.39 10.60
N GLN A 50 1.69 -5.84 10.76
CA GLN A 50 1.95 -4.41 10.66
C GLN A 50 1.55 -3.86 9.28
N THR A 51 1.89 -4.55 8.19
CA THR A 51 1.49 -4.13 6.84
C THR A 51 -0.03 -4.13 6.66
N THR A 52 -0.72 -5.18 7.13
CA THR A 52 -2.19 -5.21 7.04
C THR A 52 -2.88 -4.18 7.94
N ASP A 53 -2.31 -3.87 9.10
CA ASP A 53 -2.82 -2.84 10.00
C ASP A 53 -2.68 -1.44 9.39
N LEU A 54 -1.57 -1.16 8.70
CA LEU A 54 -1.37 0.08 7.93
C LEU A 54 -2.39 0.21 6.80
N ASN A 55 -2.58 -0.84 6.00
CA ASN A 55 -3.56 -0.84 4.91
C ASN A 55 -5.00 -0.62 5.44
N LYS A 56 -5.33 -1.18 6.61
CA LYS A 56 -6.63 -0.95 7.24
C LYS A 56 -6.78 0.48 7.78
N LYS A 57 -5.71 1.03 8.36
CA LYS A 57 -5.70 2.40 8.91
C LYS A 57 -5.87 3.44 7.82
N TYR A 58 -5.21 3.26 6.68
CA TYR A 58 -5.21 4.20 5.56
C TYR A 58 -6.08 3.69 4.41
N ASP A 59 -7.40 3.84 4.57
CA ASP A 59 -8.36 3.50 3.52
C ASP A 59 -8.30 4.52 2.36
N PHE A 60 -7.40 4.27 1.42
CA PHE A 60 -7.20 5.13 0.26
C PHE A 60 -8.39 5.14 -0.71
N TYR A 61 -9.17 4.06 -0.76
CA TYR A 61 -10.37 4.07 -1.58
C TYR A 61 -11.37 5.08 -1.02
N LYS A 62 -11.64 5.00 0.29
CA LYS A 62 -12.52 5.96 0.96
C LYS A 62 -12.00 7.39 0.86
N ALA A 63 -10.70 7.61 1.08
CA ALA A 63 -10.10 8.94 1.03
C ALA A 63 -10.25 9.62 -0.34
N LEU A 64 -10.12 8.84 -1.43
CA LEU A 64 -10.39 9.32 -2.80
C LEU A 64 -11.91 9.55 -3.02
N ALA A 65 -12.75 8.60 -2.60
CA ALA A 65 -14.19 8.67 -2.81
C ALA A 65 -14.84 9.86 -2.07
N ASP A 66 -14.32 10.22 -0.89
CA ASP A 66 -14.80 11.39 -0.12
C ASP A 66 -14.58 12.73 -0.86
N GLU A 67 -13.66 12.80 -1.83
CA GLU A 67 -13.51 13.94 -2.76
C GLU A 67 -14.16 13.69 -4.14
N GLY A 68 -15.02 12.67 -4.26
CA GLY A 68 -15.67 12.32 -5.52
C GLY A 68 -14.75 11.65 -6.55
N ILE A 69 -13.54 11.24 -6.15
CA ILE A 69 -12.60 10.49 -6.99
C ILE A 69 -12.97 9.01 -6.95
N VAL A 70 -13.85 8.61 -7.85
CA VAL A 70 -14.36 7.24 -7.97
C VAL A 70 -13.97 6.63 -9.32
N PRO A 71 -13.98 5.29 -9.45
CA PRO A 71 -13.66 4.62 -10.72
C PRO A 71 -14.56 5.05 -11.90
N GLY A 72 -14.02 4.91 -13.11
CA GLY A 72 -14.70 5.19 -14.39
C GLY A 72 -14.38 6.55 -15.00
N LYS A 73 -13.45 7.33 -14.42
CA LYS A 73 -13.10 8.68 -14.89
C LYS A 73 -11.60 8.92 -14.88
N ASN A 74 -11.19 10.01 -15.52
CA ASN A 74 -9.83 10.51 -15.48
C ASN A 74 -9.69 11.57 -14.38
N TYR A 75 -8.54 11.55 -13.70
CA TYR A 75 -8.17 12.53 -12.68
C TYR A 75 -6.74 12.97 -12.89
N THR A 76 -6.37 14.14 -12.35
CA THR A 76 -4.96 14.51 -12.31
C THR A 76 -4.28 13.82 -11.15
N ARG A 77 -2.99 13.51 -11.27
CA ARG A 77 -2.21 12.98 -10.14
C ARG A 77 -2.31 13.88 -8.91
N SER A 78 -2.22 15.19 -9.15
CA SER A 78 -2.32 16.21 -8.10
C SER A 78 -3.66 16.20 -7.38
N SER A 79 -4.79 15.96 -8.06
CA SER A 79 -6.09 15.90 -7.38
C SER A 79 -6.23 14.64 -6.54
N MET A 80 -5.72 13.50 -7.02
CA MET A 80 -5.70 12.25 -6.24
C MET A 80 -4.81 12.38 -5.00
N GLU A 81 -3.59 12.90 -5.14
CA GLU A 81 -2.65 13.11 -4.04
C GLU A 81 -3.18 14.15 -3.02
N ALA A 82 -3.87 15.20 -3.48
CA ALA A 82 -4.52 16.16 -2.59
C ALA A 82 -5.66 15.53 -1.78
N ALA A 83 -6.50 14.69 -2.42
CA ALA A 83 -7.57 13.97 -1.75
C ALA A 83 -7.04 12.99 -0.69
N LEU A 84 -5.99 12.24 -1.04
CA LEU A 84 -5.31 11.32 -0.12
C LEU A 84 -4.71 12.07 1.08
N PHE A 85 -4.06 13.21 0.84
CA PHE A 85 -3.52 14.02 1.94
C PHE A 85 -4.63 14.57 2.85
N LYS A 86 -5.71 15.11 2.27
CA LYS A 86 -6.83 15.70 3.00
C LYS A 86 -7.55 14.69 3.88
N ASN A 87 -7.83 13.49 3.35
CA ASN A 87 -8.72 12.52 4.01
C ASN A 87 -7.99 11.35 4.69
N ALA A 88 -6.77 11.01 4.27
CA ALA A 88 -5.95 9.98 4.91
C ALA A 88 -4.76 10.54 5.73
N GLY A 89 -4.48 11.84 5.63
CA GLY A 89 -3.42 12.50 6.40
C GLY A 89 -2.00 12.11 6.00
N VAL A 90 -1.82 11.49 4.83
CA VAL A 90 -0.51 11.01 4.34
C VAL A 90 -0.20 11.58 2.97
N ARG A 91 1.07 11.94 2.77
CA ARG A 91 1.57 12.30 1.44
C ARG A 91 1.85 11.02 0.67
N THR A 92 1.34 10.97 -0.56
CA THR A 92 1.42 9.78 -1.41
C THR A 92 2.04 10.11 -2.75
N VAL A 93 2.53 9.07 -3.44
CA VAL A 93 2.84 9.11 -4.86
C VAL A 93 1.84 8.22 -5.58
N VAL A 94 1.02 8.81 -6.44
CA VAL A 94 0.07 8.06 -7.25
C VAL A 94 0.74 7.66 -8.56
N ARG A 95 0.69 6.37 -8.89
CA ARG A 95 1.38 5.74 -10.03
C ARG A 95 0.37 5.22 -11.04
N CYS A 96 0.79 5.21 -12.29
CA CYS A 96 0.03 4.63 -13.40
C CYS A 96 0.95 3.73 -14.24
N ASN A 97 0.35 2.84 -15.03
CA ASN A 97 1.08 2.09 -16.05
C ASN A 97 1.41 2.97 -17.26
N LYS A 98 2.13 2.41 -18.24
CA LYS A 98 2.53 3.13 -19.47
C LYS A 98 1.36 3.70 -20.28
N GLN A 99 0.14 3.18 -20.09
CA GLN A 99 -1.08 3.63 -20.76
C GLN A 99 -1.83 4.73 -19.99
N GLY A 100 -1.30 5.20 -18.86
CA GLY A 100 -1.99 6.20 -18.04
C GLY A 100 -3.08 5.62 -17.14
N VAL A 101 -3.14 4.29 -16.96
CA VAL A 101 -4.13 3.64 -16.10
C VAL A 101 -3.59 3.54 -14.68
N PHE A 102 -4.38 3.97 -13.71
CA PHE A 102 -4.06 3.93 -12.28
C PHE A 102 -3.62 2.52 -11.85
N SER A 103 -2.46 2.42 -11.20
CA SER A 103 -1.86 1.14 -10.81
C SER A 103 -1.57 1.04 -9.31
N GLU A 104 -0.91 2.04 -8.72
CA GLU A 104 -0.38 1.94 -7.36
C GLU A 104 -0.47 3.29 -6.61
N ILE A 105 -0.54 3.23 -5.28
CA ILE A 105 -0.32 4.37 -4.39
C ILE A 105 0.83 4.00 -3.46
N TRP A 106 1.89 4.81 -3.45
CA TRP A 106 2.99 4.63 -2.53
C TRP A 106 2.90 5.67 -1.41
N SER A 107 3.05 5.24 -0.16
CA SER A 107 3.10 6.10 1.02
C SER A 107 4.38 5.82 1.80
N TYR A 108 4.92 6.85 2.45
CA TYR A 108 6.23 6.82 3.06
C TYR A 108 6.12 7.08 4.55
N PHE A 109 6.85 6.29 5.34
CA PHE A 109 6.85 6.37 6.80
C PHE A 109 8.26 6.25 7.34
N ASP A 110 8.57 7.04 8.36
CA ASP A 110 9.65 6.75 9.29
C ASP A 110 9.14 5.79 10.36
N ILE A 111 10.01 4.92 10.88
CA ILE A 111 9.65 3.95 11.93
C ILE A 111 10.27 4.42 13.25
N LEU A 112 9.40 4.71 14.22
CA LEU A 112 9.80 4.99 15.59
C LEU A 112 9.61 3.72 16.45
N GLY A 113 10.70 3.22 17.01
CA GLY A 113 10.70 1.96 17.76
C GLY A 113 10.44 0.77 16.83
N GLN A 114 9.51 -0.10 17.20
CA GLN A 114 9.29 -1.38 16.50
C GLN A 114 8.10 -1.39 15.53
N SER A 115 7.11 -0.51 15.74
CA SER A 115 5.83 -0.59 15.02
C SER A 115 5.09 0.75 14.89
N THR A 116 5.72 1.87 15.30
CA THR A 116 5.11 3.19 15.13
C THR A 116 5.53 3.79 13.80
N TYR A 117 4.61 3.86 12.86
CA TYR A 117 4.83 4.45 11.54
C TYR A 117 4.40 5.92 11.52
N VAL A 118 5.36 6.81 11.31
CA VAL A 118 5.17 8.26 11.25
C VAL A 118 5.17 8.69 9.78
N PRO A 119 4.08 9.28 9.25
CA PRO A 119 4.05 9.73 7.86
C PRO A 119 5.16 10.73 7.55
N ARG A 120 5.83 10.57 6.41
CA ARG A 120 6.86 11.50 5.92
C ARG A 120 6.60 11.91 4.47
N VAL A 121 7.41 12.85 3.98
CA VAL A 121 7.40 13.26 2.58
C VAL A 121 7.96 12.15 1.68
N PRO A 122 7.37 11.90 0.49
CA PRO A 122 7.94 10.95 -0.47
C PRO A 122 9.33 11.35 -0.97
N ASP A 123 10.23 10.37 -1.04
CA ASP A 123 11.57 10.55 -1.61
C ASP A 123 11.53 10.48 -3.14
N TYR A 124 10.65 9.65 -3.69
CA TYR A 124 10.45 9.49 -5.13
C TYR A 124 9.54 10.59 -5.69
N LYS A 125 10.00 11.28 -6.74
CA LYS A 125 9.30 12.42 -7.36
C LYS A 125 9.11 12.20 -8.87
N PRO A 126 8.15 11.35 -9.27
CA PRO A 126 7.90 11.08 -10.68
C PRO A 126 7.40 12.33 -11.42
N THR A 127 7.71 12.45 -12.70
CA THR A 127 7.14 13.47 -13.59
C THR A 127 6.11 12.91 -14.57
N ASP A 128 5.94 11.59 -14.62
CA ASP A 128 4.95 10.87 -15.42
C ASP A 128 3.57 10.81 -14.73
N CYS A 129 2.59 10.19 -15.40
CA CYS A 129 1.25 9.94 -14.88
C CYS A 129 0.47 11.20 -14.48
N GLN A 130 0.55 12.30 -15.25
CA GLN A 130 -0.17 13.54 -14.88
C GLN A 130 -1.69 13.42 -15.01
N ASN A 131 -2.17 12.71 -16.04
CA ASN A 131 -3.58 12.39 -16.26
C ASN A 131 -3.75 10.88 -16.12
N ILE A 132 -4.58 10.46 -15.18
CA ILE A 132 -4.71 9.07 -14.76
C ILE A 132 -6.16 8.61 -14.94
N TYR A 133 -6.34 7.54 -15.72
CA TYR A 133 -7.62 6.84 -15.79
C TYR A 133 -7.75 5.91 -14.57
N TYR A 134 -8.79 6.08 -13.76
CA TYR A 134 -9.11 5.18 -12.64
C TYR A 134 -10.14 4.13 -13.10
N PRO A 135 -9.75 2.88 -13.44
CA PRO A 135 -10.69 1.89 -13.95
C PRO A 135 -11.59 1.31 -12.85
N PRO A 136 -12.86 0.98 -13.16
CA PRO A 136 -13.68 0.15 -12.28
C PRO A 136 -13.07 -1.26 -12.16
N LYS A 137 -13.15 -1.86 -10.97
CA LYS A 137 -12.76 -3.26 -10.80
C LYS A 137 -13.76 -4.16 -11.52
N THR A 138 -13.28 -4.97 -12.45
CA THR A 138 -14.05 -6.08 -13.00
C THR A 138 -14.02 -7.22 -12.00
N VAL A 139 -15.08 -7.37 -11.21
CA VAL A 139 -15.28 -8.59 -10.44
C VAL A 139 -15.78 -9.62 -11.44
N ASN A 140 -14.97 -10.62 -11.77
CA ASN A 140 -15.52 -11.84 -12.36
C ASN A 140 -16.50 -12.37 -11.31
N LYS A 141 -17.81 -12.13 -11.49
CA LYS A 141 -18.84 -12.79 -10.69
C LYS A 141 -18.53 -14.27 -10.82
N CYS A 142 -18.24 -14.93 -9.70
CA CYS A 142 -18.15 -16.38 -9.67
C CYS A 142 -19.43 -16.91 -10.35
N LEU A 143 -19.26 -17.63 -11.46
CA LEU A 143 -20.30 -18.47 -12.03
C LEU A 143 -20.50 -19.68 -11.12
#